data_AF-A0A970IXY9-F1
#
_entry.id   AF-A0A970IXY9-F1
#
_cell.length_a   1.000
_cell.length_b   1.000
_cell.length_c   1.000
_cell.angle_alpha   90.00
_cell.angle_beta   90.00
_cell.angle_gamma   90.00
#
_symmetry.space_group_name_H-M   'P 1'
#
loop_
_entity.id
_entity.type
_entity.pdbx_description
1 polymer ?
#
loop_
_entity_poly.entity_id
_entity_poly.type
_entity_poly.pdbx_seq_one_letter_code
_entity_poly.pdbx_strand_id
1 'polypeptide(L)'
;MKQLAYGDSWLKKLTKYKNELVSNVVLSIHEVEHLVKPLRRSIRRSSRTGNIPAFIHIDLNDICDGNYDWQKVKEIIINEVGWVAPDDEFKGLHTSCQIEKCKEYSQFQRFYHMQSTMIPFSALEISLASQRKNISKEIAIKELKETMGFSLTEVPECKNMKDYLRGEI
;
A
#
# COMPACT_ATOMS: atom_id res chain seq x y z
N MET A 1 11.40 7.18 -9.81
CA MET A 1 12.21 7.75 -8.69
C MET A 1 12.35 9.26 -8.71
N LYS A 2 12.90 9.91 -9.76
CA LYS A 2 13.04 11.38 -9.78
C LYS A 2 11.70 12.11 -9.59
N GLN A 3 10.64 11.62 -10.24
CA GLN A 3 9.30 12.17 -10.09
C GLN A 3 8.77 12.10 -8.65
N LEU A 4 9.07 11.01 -7.91
CA LEU A 4 8.68 10.87 -6.50
C LEU A 4 9.39 11.87 -5.58
N ALA A 5 10.62 12.26 -5.92
CA ALA A 5 11.42 13.16 -5.11
C ALA A 5 11.30 14.64 -5.49
N TYR A 6 10.98 14.93 -6.76
CA TYR A 6 10.99 16.29 -7.32
C TYR A 6 9.64 16.72 -7.93
N GLY A 7 8.68 15.81 -8.00
CA GLY A 7 7.39 16.03 -8.65
C GLY A 7 7.43 15.87 -10.18
N ASP A 8 6.34 16.29 -10.82
CA ASP A 8 6.18 16.19 -12.26
C ASP A 8 7.17 17.09 -13.02
N SER A 9 7.71 16.56 -14.11
CA SER A 9 8.56 17.33 -15.02
C SER A 9 7.76 18.44 -15.72
N TRP A 10 8.45 19.49 -16.15
CA TRP A 10 7.83 20.60 -16.88
C TRP A 10 7.09 20.12 -18.14
N LEU A 11 7.66 19.16 -18.88
CA LEU A 11 7.04 18.53 -20.04
C LEU A 11 5.71 17.85 -19.69
N LYS A 12 5.68 17.10 -18.58
CA LYS A 12 4.46 16.41 -18.13
C LYS A 12 3.40 17.40 -17.67
N LYS A 13 3.79 18.53 -17.07
CA LYS A 13 2.83 19.59 -16.68
C LYS A 13 2.18 20.25 -17.90
N LEU A 14 2.85 20.25 -19.05
CA LEU A 14 2.30 20.77 -20.31
C LEU A 14 1.38 19.78 -21.00
N THR A 15 1.52 18.48 -20.74
CA THR A 15 0.57 17.49 -21.23
C THR A 15 -0.64 17.46 -20.30
N LYS A 16 -1.85 17.29 -20.86
CA LYS A 16 -3.07 17.06 -20.06
C LYS A 16 -3.09 15.66 -19.41
N TYR A 17 -1.98 14.93 -19.47
CA TYR A 17 -1.88 13.57 -18.97
C TYR A 17 -1.85 13.58 -17.45
N LYS A 18 -2.87 12.95 -16.84
CA LYS A 18 -2.95 12.74 -15.40
C LYS A 18 -2.87 11.26 -15.10
N ASN A 19 -2.04 10.93 -14.11
CA ASN A 19 -2.00 9.60 -13.51
C ASN A 19 -2.27 9.80 -12.02
N GLU A 20 -3.49 9.48 -11.57
CA GLU A 20 -3.93 9.72 -10.19
C GLU A 20 -3.07 8.95 -9.19
N LEU A 21 -2.73 7.70 -9.48
CA LEU A 21 -1.88 6.86 -8.62
C LEU A 21 -0.54 7.55 -8.36
N VAL A 22 0.17 7.93 -9.42
CA VAL A 22 1.49 8.55 -9.27
C VAL A 22 1.40 9.93 -8.63
N SER A 23 0.36 10.71 -8.97
CA SER A 23 0.19 12.06 -8.43
C SER A 23 -0.10 12.04 -6.92
N ASN A 24 -0.97 11.14 -6.47
CA ASN A 24 -1.28 10.98 -5.05
C ASN A 24 -0.05 10.55 -4.25
N VAL A 25 0.72 9.57 -4.76
CA VAL A 25 1.96 9.12 -4.10
C VAL A 25 2.98 10.26 -4.01
N VAL A 26 3.15 11.05 -5.07
CA VAL A 26 4.04 12.22 -5.04
C VAL A 26 3.60 13.19 -3.95
N LEU A 27 2.31 13.54 -3.88
CA LEU A 27 1.77 14.46 -2.88
C LEU A 27 2.01 13.95 -1.46
N SER A 28 1.63 12.70 -1.16
CA SER A 28 1.82 12.11 0.17
C SER A 28 3.29 12.04 0.59
N ILE A 29 4.20 11.69 -0.33
CA ILE A 29 5.65 11.72 -0.04
C ILE A 29 6.09 13.13 0.33
N HIS A 30 5.57 14.16 -0.35
CA HIS A 30 5.95 15.55 -0.12
C HIS A 30 5.38 16.16 1.17
N GLU A 31 4.34 15.56 1.77
CA GLU A 31 3.84 15.93 3.10
C GLU A 31 4.83 15.52 4.22
N VAL A 32 5.70 14.54 3.95
CA VAL A 32 6.62 13.98 4.95
C VAL A 32 8.06 14.45 4.68
N GLU A 33 8.38 15.68 5.12
CA GLU A 33 9.66 16.34 4.76
C GLU A 33 10.92 15.51 5.13
N HIS A 34 10.85 14.78 6.25
CA HIS A 34 11.93 13.92 6.71
C HIS A 34 12.17 12.68 5.84
N LEU A 35 11.23 12.27 4.99
CA LEU A 35 11.42 11.24 3.96
C LEU A 35 11.96 11.84 2.66
N VAL A 36 11.50 13.03 2.27
CA VAL A 36 11.89 13.67 1.01
C VAL A 36 13.37 14.04 0.97
N LYS A 37 13.89 14.61 2.06
CA LYS A 37 15.29 15.07 2.12
C LYS A 37 16.28 13.90 1.92
N PRO A 38 16.19 12.77 2.64
CA PRO A 38 16.99 11.57 2.37
C PRO A 38 16.80 11.04 0.96
N LEU A 39 15.56 10.94 0.46
CA LEU A 39 15.28 10.44 -0.88
C LEU A 39 16.00 11.26 -1.98
N ARG A 40 15.94 12.59 -1.89
CA ARG A 40 16.65 13.50 -2.80
C ARG A 40 18.17 13.30 -2.72
N ARG A 41 18.72 13.15 -1.51
CA ARG A 41 20.16 12.88 -1.30
C ARG A 41 20.58 11.56 -1.95
N SER A 42 19.82 10.49 -1.75
CA SER A 42 20.08 9.18 -2.35
C SER A 42 20.06 9.22 -3.87
N ILE A 43 19.08 9.92 -4.48
CA ILE A 43 18.99 10.10 -5.93
C ILE A 43 20.16 10.93 -6.47
N ARG A 44 20.58 11.99 -5.77
CA ARG A 44 21.74 12.81 -6.17
C ARG A 44 23.03 12.01 -6.10
N ARG A 45 23.21 11.24 -5.02
CA ARG A 45 24.36 10.37 -4.83
C ARG A 45 24.43 9.35 -5.97
N SER A 46 23.35 8.61 -6.22
CA SER A 46 23.33 7.60 -7.28
C SER A 46 23.57 8.19 -8.67
N SER A 47 23.00 9.37 -8.96
CA SER A 47 23.25 10.07 -10.23
C SER A 47 24.71 10.50 -10.41
N ARG A 48 25.43 10.79 -9.31
CA ARG A 48 26.86 11.20 -9.34
C ARG A 48 27.81 10.02 -9.33
N THR A 49 27.50 8.96 -8.58
CA THR A 49 28.44 7.85 -8.31
C THR A 49 28.17 6.63 -9.18
N GLY A 50 27.06 6.57 -9.92
CA GLY A 50 26.62 5.35 -10.60
C GLY A 50 26.06 4.28 -9.65
N ASN A 51 26.36 4.36 -8.35
CA ASN A 51 25.81 3.47 -7.32
C ASN A 51 24.31 3.74 -7.09
N ILE A 52 23.48 3.05 -7.86
CA ILE A 52 22.03 3.06 -7.72
C ILE A 52 21.65 2.11 -6.58
N PRO A 53 20.81 2.54 -5.60
CA PRO A 53 20.25 1.62 -4.62
C PRO A 53 19.59 0.45 -5.33
N ALA A 54 19.99 -0.77 -4.99
CA ALA A 54 19.40 -1.96 -5.57
C ALA A 54 17.94 -2.05 -5.15
N PHE A 55 17.03 -2.05 -6.13
CA PHE A 55 15.68 -2.54 -5.92
C PHE A 55 15.75 -4.05 -5.97
N ILE A 56 15.87 -4.67 -4.81
CA ILE A 56 15.88 -6.12 -4.69
C ILE A 56 14.43 -6.57 -4.70
N HIS A 57 14.02 -7.23 -5.77
CA HIS A 57 12.76 -7.97 -5.78
C HIS A 57 13.00 -9.28 -5.02
N ILE A 58 12.24 -9.51 -3.96
CA ILE A 58 12.26 -10.77 -3.22
C ILE A 58 11.09 -11.59 -3.75
N ASP A 59 11.38 -12.65 -4.50
CA ASP A 59 10.35 -13.56 -4.97
C ASP A 59 9.95 -14.51 -3.83
N LEU A 60 8.93 -14.09 -3.10
CA LEU A 60 8.41 -14.85 -1.97
C LEU A 60 7.70 -16.15 -2.40
N ASN A 61 7.28 -16.28 -3.67
CA ASN A 61 6.78 -17.55 -4.18
C ASN A 61 7.91 -18.54 -4.34
N ASP A 62 9.02 -18.13 -4.95
CA ASP A 62 10.21 -18.96 -5.14
C ASP A 62 10.77 -19.42 -3.78
N ILE A 63 10.86 -18.50 -2.81
CA ILE A 63 11.27 -18.79 -1.43
C ILE A 63 10.31 -19.78 -0.71
N CYS A 64 9.07 -19.87 -1.17
CA CYS A 64 8.06 -20.80 -0.64
C CYS A 64 7.78 -21.97 -1.59
N ASP A 65 8.78 -22.42 -2.37
CA ASP A 65 8.68 -23.60 -3.24
C ASP A 65 7.53 -23.52 -4.26
N GLY A 66 7.23 -22.31 -4.74
CA GLY A 66 6.15 -22.02 -5.69
C GLY A 66 4.75 -21.90 -5.08
N ASN A 67 4.60 -22.14 -3.77
CA ASN A 67 3.34 -21.99 -3.05
C ASN A 67 3.45 -20.86 -2.04
N TYR A 68 2.83 -19.71 -2.33
CA TYR A 68 2.81 -18.56 -1.43
C TYR A 68 2.19 -18.93 -0.07
N ASP A 69 3.02 -19.05 0.97
CA ASP A 69 2.57 -19.21 2.35
C ASP A 69 2.84 -17.92 3.13
N TRP A 70 1.77 -17.17 3.40
CA TRP A 70 1.87 -15.89 4.10
C TRP A 70 2.44 -16.01 5.52
N GLN A 71 2.21 -17.12 6.23
CA GLN A 71 2.75 -17.30 7.58
C GLN A 71 4.27 -17.48 7.54
N LYS A 72 4.74 -18.35 6.63
CA LYS A 72 6.19 -18.55 6.40
C LYS A 72 6.89 -17.25 5.99
N VAL A 73 6.25 -16.45 5.13
CA VAL A 73 6.77 -15.13 4.73
C VAL A 73 6.85 -14.18 5.94
N LYS A 74 5.81 -14.11 6.78
CA LYS A 74 5.84 -13.28 7.99
C LYS A 74 6.98 -13.67 8.92
N GLU A 75 7.16 -14.97 9.17
CA GLU A 75 8.26 -15.48 9.99
C GLU A 75 9.63 -15.06 9.45
N ILE A 76 9.86 -15.20 8.14
CA ILE A 76 11.11 -14.77 7.50
C ILE A 76 11.34 -13.26 7.68
N ILE A 77 10.31 -12.44 7.46
CA ILE A 77 10.45 -10.98 7.58
C ILE A 77 10.71 -10.56 9.03
N ILE A 78 10.09 -11.21 10.01
CA ILE A 78 10.34 -10.96 11.44
C ILE A 78 11.79 -11.34 11.79
N ASN A 79 12.24 -12.54 11.40
CA ASN A 79 13.55 -13.07 11.77
C ASN A 79 14.71 -12.36 11.07
N GLU A 80 14.59 -12.09 9.77
CA GLU A 80 15.70 -11.55 8.95
C GLU A 80 15.74 -10.02 8.94
N VAL A 81 14.58 -9.37 9.08
CA VAL A 81 14.46 -7.90 8.93
C VAL A 81 14.11 -7.22 10.27
N GLY A 82 13.74 -7.99 11.30
CA GLY A 82 13.33 -7.44 12.59
C GLY A 82 11.99 -6.71 12.53
N TRP A 83 11.11 -7.10 11.61
CA TRP A 83 9.78 -6.50 11.52
C TRP A 83 8.93 -6.86 12.75
N VAL A 84 8.19 -5.87 13.27
CA VAL A 84 7.25 -6.06 14.38
C VAL A 84 5.86 -6.25 13.79
N ALA A 85 5.40 -7.49 13.73
CA ALA A 85 4.07 -7.83 13.25
C ALA A 85 2.99 -7.38 14.26
N PRO A 86 1.78 -7.01 13.80
CA PRO A 86 0.64 -6.79 14.70
C PRO A 86 0.16 -8.09 15.34
N ASP A 87 -0.45 -8.02 16.54
CA ASP A 87 -0.91 -9.16 17.35
C ASP A 87 -2.00 -10.03 16.70
N ASP A 88 -2.51 -9.66 15.52
CA ASP A 88 -3.61 -10.33 14.84
C ASP A 88 -3.07 -11.36 13.84
N GLU A 89 -3.08 -12.63 14.24
CA GLU A 89 -2.56 -13.77 13.45
C GLU A 89 -3.22 -13.91 12.07
N PHE A 90 -4.46 -13.42 11.92
CA PHE A 90 -5.27 -13.55 10.71
C PHE A 90 -5.16 -12.37 9.75
N LYS A 91 -4.42 -11.31 10.10
CA LYS A 91 -4.20 -10.19 9.18
C LYS A 91 -3.13 -10.53 8.13
N GLY A 92 -3.53 -10.36 6.87
CA GLY A 92 -2.65 -10.25 5.71
C GLY A 92 -1.73 -9.02 5.81
N LEU A 93 -0.69 -8.94 4.96
CA LEU A 93 0.21 -7.77 4.91
C LEU A 93 -0.55 -6.46 4.71
N HIS A 94 -1.56 -6.52 3.84
CA HIS A 94 -2.40 -5.39 3.49
C HIS A 94 -3.31 -4.99 4.66
N THR A 95 -3.77 -5.93 5.48
CA THR A 95 -4.71 -5.67 6.59
C THR A 95 -4.06 -5.35 7.94
N SER A 96 -2.73 -5.40 8.01
CA SER A 96 -1.92 -5.14 9.22
C SER A 96 -2.04 -3.69 9.76
N CYS A 97 -2.51 -2.74 8.95
CA CYS A 97 -2.60 -1.34 9.34
C CYS A 97 -3.95 -1.00 10.00
N GLN A 98 -3.95 -0.27 11.12
CA GLN A 98 -5.19 0.18 11.79
C GLN A 98 -6.06 1.11 10.91
N ILE A 99 -5.46 1.75 9.90
CA ILE A 99 -6.17 2.62 8.95
C ILE A 99 -6.57 1.88 7.66
N GLU A 100 -6.31 0.57 7.54
CA GLU A 100 -6.56 -0.14 6.28
C GLU A 100 -8.03 -0.10 5.89
N LYS A 101 -8.94 -0.35 6.84
CA LYS A 101 -10.39 -0.23 6.61
C LYS A 101 -10.80 1.16 6.15
N CYS A 102 -10.23 2.21 6.74
CA CYS A 102 -10.46 3.58 6.31
C CYS A 102 -9.97 3.81 4.87
N LYS A 103 -8.79 3.31 4.53
CA LYS A 103 -8.20 3.41 3.19
C LYS A 103 -9.13 2.74 2.17
N GLU A 104 -9.50 1.49 2.40
CA GLU A 104 -10.36 0.73 1.50
C GLU A 104 -11.76 1.32 1.40
N TYR A 105 -12.34 1.77 2.52
CA TYR A 105 -13.61 2.50 2.53
C TYR A 105 -13.55 3.72 1.63
N SER A 106 -12.51 4.56 1.78
CA SER A 106 -12.38 5.78 0.99
C SER A 106 -12.21 5.51 -0.51
N GLN A 107 -11.46 4.46 -0.87
CA GLN A 107 -11.29 4.03 -2.26
C GLN A 107 -12.61 3.46 -2.81
N PHE A 108 -13.29 2.62 -2.04
CA PHE A 108 -14.55 1.99 -2.41
C PHE A 108 -15.65 3.03 -2.65
N GLN A 109 -15.84 3.97 -1.73
CA GLN A 109 -16.85 5.03 -1.86
C GLN A 109 -16.65 5.85 -3.13
N ARG A 110 -15.41 6.28 -3.41
CA ARG A 110 -15.10 7.05 -4.61
C ARG A 110 -15.33 6.24 -5.87
N PHE A 111 -14.95 4.96 -5.88
CA PHE A 111 -15.19 4.07 -7.02
C PHE A 111 -16.70 3.84 -7.24
N TYR A 112 -17.42 3.49 -6.17
CA TYR A 112 -18.87 3.23 -6.19
C TYR A 112 -19.67 4.42 -6.71
N HIS A 113 -19.28 5.64 -6.33
CA HIS A 113 -19.91 6.89 -6.78
C HIS A 113 -19.33 7.45 -8.09
N MET A 114 -18.51 6.67 -8.82
CA MET A 114 -17.90 7.09 -10.10
C MET A 114 -17.03 8.35 -10.00
N GLN A 115 -16.46 8.62 -8.82
CA GLN A 115 -15.57 9.76 -8.54
C GLN A 115 -14.09 9.41 -8.73
N SER A 116 -13.77 8.14 -8.95
CA SER A 116 -12.44 7.67 -9.34
C SER A 116 -12.55 6.39 -10.16
N THR A 117 -11.60 6.19 -11.06
CA THR A 117 -11.42 4.93 -11.81
C THR A 117 -10.56 3.92 -11.06
N MET A 118 -10.08 4.27 -9.86
CA MET A 118 -9.26 3.40 -9.03
C MET A 118 -10.14 2.38 -8.30
N ILE A 119 -10.03 1.12 -8.71
CA ILE A 119 -10.64 -0.01 -8.00
C ILE A 119 -9.84 -0.25 -6.71
N PRO A 120 -10.50 -0.51 -5.56
CA PRO A 120 -9.81 -0.95 -4.36
C PRO A 120 -9.00 -2.23 -4.64
N PHE A 121 -7.69 -2.16 -4.47
CA PHE A 121 -6.79 -3.21 -4.96
C PHE A 121 -7.01 -4.55 -4.22
N SER A 122 -7.40 -4.49 -2.95
CA SER A 122 -7.73 -5.66 -2.14
C SER A 122 -8.91 -6.48 -2.66
N ALA A 123 -9.85 -5.86 -3.39
CA ALA A 123 -10.95 -6.59 -4.05
C ALA A 123 -10.42 -7.55 -5.14
N LEU A 124 -9.33 -7.16 -5.81
CA LEU A 124 -8.67 -7.99 -6.82
C LEU A 124 -7.76 -9.03 -6.14
N GLU A 125 -6.97 -8.62 -5.15
CA GLU A 125 -6.01 -9.47 -4.46
C GLU A 125 -6.68 -10.66 -3.78
N ILE A 126 -7.77 -10.43 -3.02
CA ILE A 126 -8.47 -11.51 -2.30
C ILE A 126 -9.14 -12.49 -3.27
N SER A 127 -9.67 -11.97 -4.38
CA SER A 127 -10.29 -12.78 -5.44
C SER A 127 -9.25 -13.68 -6.11
N LEU A 128 -8.07 -13.14 -6.43
CA LEU A 128 -6.96 -13.90 -7.02
C LEU A 128 -6.36 -14.91 -6.02
N ALA A 129 -6.19 -14.52 -4.76
CA ALA A 129 -5.68 -15.40 -3.71
C ALA A 129 -6.61 -16.60 -3.47
N SER A 130 -7.92 -16.37 -3.44
CA SER A 130 -8.91 -17.44 -3.34
C SER A 130 -8.93 -18.32 -4.59
N GLN A 131 -8.90 -17.73 -5.79
CA GLN A 131 -8.87 -18.47 -7.06
C GLN A 131 -7.65 -19.39 -7.19
N ARG A 132 -6.48 -18.90 -6.75
CA ARG A 132 -5.22 -19.66 -6.79
C ARG A 132 -5.05 -20.64 -5.62
N LYS A 133 -6.04 -20.72 -4.72
CA LYS A 133 -6.02 -21.56 -3.51
C LYS A 133 -4.91 -21.19 -2.52
N ASN A 134 -4.41 -19.96 -2.56
CA ASN A 134 -3.49 -19.43 -1.55
C ASN A 134 -4.19 -19.23 -0.21
N ILE A 135 -5.51 -18.96 -0.25
CA ILE A 135 -6.40 -18.92 0.92
C ILE A 135 -7.68 -19.71 0.62
N SER A 136 -8.33 -20.24 1.65
CA SER A 136 -9.63 -20.88 1.48
C SER A 136 -10.71 -19.84 1.15
N LYS A 137 -11.81 -20.29 0.54
CA LYS A 137 -12.96 -19.43 0.24
C LYS A 137 -13.57 -18.86 1.53
N GLU A 138 -13.60 -19.66 2.59
CA GLU A 138 -14.13 -19.28 3.89
C GLU A 138 -13.28 -18.17 4.52
N ILE A 139 -11.95 -18.29 4.46
CA ILE A 139 -11.02 -17.26 4.91
C ILE A 139 -11.19 -15.99 4.08
N ALA A 140 -11.28 -16.09 2.75
CA ALA A 140 -11.49 -14.95 1.87
C ALA A 140 -12.80 -14.20 2.19
N ILE A 141 -13.90 -14.93 2.41
CA ILE A 141 -15.19 -14.36 2.80
C ILE A 141 -15.11 -13.70 4.18
N LYS A 142 -14.40 -14.32 5.13
CA LYS A 142 -14.20 -13.77 6.47
C LYS A 142 -13.42 -12.44 6.38
N GLU A 143 -12.32 -12.41 5.64
CA GLU A 143 -11.49 -11.21 5.47
C GLU A 143 -12.27 -10.06 4.80
N LEU A 144 -13.06 -10.37 3.76
CA LEU A 144 -13.95 -9.41 3.12
C LEU A 144 -14.98 -8.78 4.08
N LYS A 145 -15.48 -9.55 5.05
CA LYS A 145 -16.53 -9.10 5.98
C LYS A 145 -15.98 -8.40 7.21
N GLU A 146 -14.88 -8.91 7.76
CA GLU A 146 -14.41 -8.54 9.09
C GLU A 146 -13.21 -7.58 9.03
N THR A 147 -12.42 -7.67 7.97
CA THR A 147 -11.12 -6.99 7.90
C THR A 147 -11.11 -5.88 6.86
N MET A 148 -11.89 -6.01 5.79
CA MET A 148 -11.95 -5.03 4.71
C MET A 148 -12.93 -3.87 4.96
N GLY A 149 -12.68 -2.73 4.32
CA GLY A 149 -13.46 -1.50 4.42
C GLY A 149 -14.59 -1.34 3.40
N PHE A 150 -15.03 -2.41 2.72
CA PHE A 150 -16.07 -2.35 1.68
C PHE A 150 -17.47 -2.11 2.25
N SER A 151 -17.72 -0.89 2.68
CA SER A 151 -18.97 -0.47 3.32
C SER A 151 -19.55 0.77 2.64
N LEU A 152 -20.89 0.79 2.53
CA LEU A 152 -21.63 1.99 2.10
C LEU A 152 -21.76 3.02 3.24
N THR A 153 -21.62 2.60 4.49
CA THR A 153 -21.59 3.47 5.67
C THR A 153 -20.16 3.66 6.15
N GLU A 154 -19.87 4.83 6.75
CA GLU A 154 -18.54 5.14 7.26
C GLU A 154 -18.08 4.12 8.32
N VAL A 155 -16.84 3.66 8.15
CA VAL A 155 -16.21 2.71 9.07
C VAL A 155 -15.58 3.45 10.27
N PRO A 156 -15.57 2.87 11.48
CA PRO A 156 -15.04 3.53 12.68
C PRO A 156 -13.59 4.02 12.54
N GLU A 157 -12.77 3.32 11.77
CA GLU A 157 -11.36 3.63 11.53
C GLU A 157 -11.18 4.96 10.77
N CYS A 158 -12.22 5.46 10.07
CA CYS A 158 -12.20 6.79 9.47
C CYS A 158 -12.04 7.90 10.51
N LYS A 159 -12.47 7.66 11.76
CA LYS A 159 -12.26 8.60 12.86
C LYS A 159 -10.77 8.90 13.05
N ASN A 160 -9.91 7.88 13.05
CA ASN A 160 -8.47 8.07 13.23
C ASN A 160 -7.89 9.04 12.19
N MET A 161 -8.30 8.92 10.93
CA MET A 161 -7.82 9.84 9.88
C MET A 161 -8.37 11.26 10.05
N LYS A 162 -9.63 11.40 10.47
CA LYS A 162 -10.24 12.70 10.74
C LYS A 162 -9.58 13.41 11.91
N ASP A 163 -9.30 12.67 12.98
CA ASP A 163 -8.67 13.19 14.19
C ASP A 163 -7.23 13.65 13.86
N TYR A 164 -6.48 12.89 13.05
CA TYR A 164 -5.17 13.32 12.53
C TYR A 164 -5.25 14.62 11.73
N LEU A 165 -6.21 14.74 10.80
CA LEU A 165 -6.40 15.96 10.01
C LEU A 165 -6.80 17.18 10.85
N ARG A 166 -7.39 16.96 12.03
CA ARG A 166 -7.73 18.01 13.01
C ARG A 166 -6.58 18.32 13.98
N GLY A 167 -5.50 17.53 13.97
CA GLY A 167 -4.40 17.64 14.93
C GLY A 167 -4.75 17.16 16.34
N GLU A 168 -5.70 16.23 16.45
CA GLU A 168 -6.15 15.64 17.72
C GLU A 168 -5.35 14.39 18.13
N ILE A 169 -4.48 13.89 17.24
CA ILE A 169 -3.50 12.82 17.42
C ILE A 169 -2.22 13.12 16.63
#